data_AF-A0A930TMW7-F1
#
_entry.id   AF-A0A930TMW7-F1
#
_cell.length_a   1.000
_cell.length_b   1.000
_cell.length_c   1.000
_cell.angle_alpha   90.00
_cell.angle_beta   90.00
_cell.angle_gamma   90.00
#
_symmetry.space_group_name_H-M   'P 1'
#
loop_
_entity.id
_entity.type
_entity.pdbx_description
1 polymer ?
#
loop_
_entity_poly.entity_id
_entity_poly.type
_entity_poly.pdbx_seq_one_letter_code
_entity_poly.pdbx_strand_id
1 'polypeptide(L)'
;MSKNYPKAWPRFVSQIRASEAGVPEELAQNFAALARWSARFRLAKSFKGLDLGDHYAGSNTPQLYSAITRIFLVYSAFETYCRIMGWNPSQELQLQVLQDAYSQKNVIQAIRDLDPKNAFSSFLEAQLTHSNLKKMMREFQAGKDVNVSFLARCTRHIFAHGILTANSSRLSVKRFSQISQMISDFLLHCMDEDFNQRVPAYELKTDS
;
A
#
# COMPACT_ATOMS: atom_id res chain seq x y z
N MET A 1 -9.08 -22.33 -5.81
CA MET A 1 -9.42 -20.88 -5.88
C MET A 1 -8.29 -20.04 -5.31
N SER A 2 -7.76 -19.11 -6.10
CA SER A 2 -6.69 -18.16 -5.75
C SER A 2 -7.21 -16.98 -4.90
N LYS A 3 -7.80 -17.25 -3.73
CA LYS A 3 -8.34 -16.18 -2.87
C LYS A 3 -7.26 -15.14 -2.53
N ASN A 4 -7.62 -13.86 -2.67
CA ASN A 4 -6.81 -12.69 -2.33
C ASN A 4 -5.48 -12.54 -3.07
N TYR A 5 -5.22 -13.32 -4.12
CA TYR A 5 -4.17 -12.99 -5.08
C TYR A 5 -4.57 -11.75 -5.91
N PRO A 6 -3.62 -11.09 -6.60
CA PRO A 6 -3.94 -10.15 -7.66
C PRO A 6 -4.89 -10.78 -8.69
N LYS A 7 -5.83 -10.01 -9.23
CA LYS A 7 -6.89 -10.49 -10.14
C LYS A 7 -6.32 -11.28 -11.31
N ALA A 8 -5.28 -10.76 -11.94
CA ALA A 8 -4.65 -11.37 -13.10
C ALA A 8 -3.62 -12.46 -12.76
N TRP A 9 -3.34 -12.72 -11.48
CA TRP A 9 -2.31 -13.69 -11.09
C TRP A 9 -2.53 -15.11 -11.63
N PRO A 10 -3.75 -15.70 -11.56
CA PRO A 10 -3.98 -17.03 -12.13
C PRO A 10 -3.77 -17.05 -13.65
N ARG A 11 -4.20 -15.99 -14.34
CA ARG A 11 -4.02 -15.83 -15.80
C ARG A 11 -2.54 -15.76 -16.15
N PHE A 12 -1.80 -14.88 -15.49
CA PHE A 12 -0.36 -14.73 -15.69
C PHE A 12 0.41 -16.04 -15.48
N VAL A 13 0.12 -16.78 -14.40
CA VAL A 13 0.78 -18.07 -14.12
C VAL A 13 0.46 -19.11 -15.20
N SER A 14 -0.78 -19.11 -15.73
CA SER A 14 -1.17 -20.00 -16.83
C SER A 14 -0.38 -19.68 -18.10
N GLN A 15 -0.34 -18.40 -18.50
CA GLN A 15 0.35 -17.94 -19.71
C GLN A 15 1.86 -18.25 -19.67
N ILE A 16 2.52 -18.02 -18.51
CA ILE A 16 3.93 -18.37 -18.31
C ILE A 16 4.19 -19.87 -18.46
N ARG A 17 3.32 -20.72 -17.89
CA ARG A 17 3.48 -22.18 -17.95
C ARG A 17 3.27 -22.73 -19.35
N ALA A 18 2.33 -22.15 -20.09
CA ALA A 18 2.04 -22.54 -21.45
C ALA A 18 3.06 -21.98 -22.47
N SER A 19 4.05 -21.20 -22.02
CA SER A 19 5.03 -20.51 -22.87
C SER A 19 4.35 -19.70 -23.99
N GLU A 20 3.22 -19.09 -23.67
CA GLU A 20 2.39 -18.42 -24.67
C GLU A 20 3.00 -17.11 -25.15
N ALA A 21 2.88 -16.88 -26.45
CA ALA A 21 3.17 -15.58 -27.05
C ALA A 21 2.18 -14.54 -26.50
N GLY A 22 2.70 -13.41 -26.00
CA GLY A 22 1.90 -12.26 -25.57
C GLY A 22 2.16 -11.78 -24.15
N VAL A 23 2.77 -12.60 -23.27
CA VAL A 23 3.22 -12.09 -21.97
C VAL A 23 4.32 -11.06 -22.20
N PRO A 24 4.20 -9.82 -21.68
CA PRO A 24 5.27 -8.83 -21.81
C PRO A 24 6.57 -9.39 -21.25
N GLU A 25 7.66 -9.20 -22.01
CA GLU A 25 8.98 -9.73 -21.66
C GLU A 25 9.43 -9.28 -20.26
N GLU A 26 9.14 -8.02 -19.91
CA GLU A 26 9.38 -7.45 -18.58
C GLU A 26 8.76 -8.29 -17.46
N LEU A 27 7.52 -8.78 -17.63
CA LEU A 27 6.85 -9.61 -16.64
C LEU A 27 7.42 -11.03 -16.62
N ALA A 28 7.71 -11.60 -17.80
CA ALA A 28 8.25 -12.95 -17.92
C ALA A 28 9.63 -13.08 -17.25
N GLN A 29 10.53 -12.13 -17.52
CA GLN A 29 11.87 -12.08 -16.92
C GLN A 29 11.83 -11.92 -15.39
N ASN A 30 10.77 -11.30 -14.86
CA ASN A 30 10.60 -11.03 -13.43
C ASN A 30 9.72 -12.04 -12.69
N PHE A 31 9.41 -13.22 -13.26
CA PHE A 31 8.46 -14.17 -12.68
C PHE A 31 8.73 -14.51 -11.21
N ALA A 32 9.98 -14.80 -10.83
CA ALA A 32 10.33 -15.14 -9.45
C ALA A 32 10.09 -13.96 -8.47
N ALA A 33 10.36 -12.73 -8.92
CA ALA A 33 10.11 -11.54 -8.12
C ALA A 33 8.59 -11.27 -7.99
N LEU A 34 7.84 -11.42 -9.08
CA LEU A 34 6.38 -11.31 -9.11
C LEU A 34 5.70 -12.38 -8.25
N ALA A 35 6.22 -13.61 -8.22
CA ALA A 35 5.73 -14.66 -7.33
C ALA A 35 5.87 -14.25 -5.85
N ARG A 36 7.03 -13.71 -5.46
CA ARG A 36 7.24 -13.19 -4.10
C ARG A 36 6.37 -11.98 -3.80
N TRP A 37 6.18 -11.09 -4.77
CA TRP A 37 5.24 -9.96 -4.62
C TRP A 37 3.80 -10.44 -4.43
N SER A 38 3.32 -11.37 -5.26
CA SER A 38 1.95 -11.89 -5.19
C SER A 38 1.64 -12.54 -3.84
N ALA A 39 2.64 -13.20 -3.23
CA ALA A 39 2.53 -13.76 -1.89
C ALA A 39 2.41 -12.65 -0.82
N ARG A 40 3.20 -11.57 -0.92
CA ARG A 40 3.09 -10.40 -0.02
C ARG A 40 1.76 -9.67 -0.18
N PHE A 41 1.33 -9.46 -1.43
CA PHE A 41 0.03 -8.89 -1.75
C PHE A 41 -1.09 -9.70 -1.10
N ARG A 42 -1.06 -11.04 -1.28
CA ARG A 42 -2.05 -11.94 -0.68
C ARG A 42 -2.04 -11.87 0.84
N LEU A 43 -0.87 -11.85 1.47
CA LEU A 43 -0.75 -11.71 2.92
C LEU A 43 -1.39 -10.40 3.39
N ALA A 44 -1.02 -9.28 2.75
CA ALA A 44 -1.54 -7.96 3.10
C ALA A 44 -3.08 -7.87 2.92
N LYS A 45 -3.62 -8.36 1.80
CA LYS A 45 -5.06 -8.39 1.51
C LYS A 45 -5.84 -9.35 2.42
N SER A 46 -5.18 -10.37 2.96
CA SER A 46 -5.80 -11.36 3.85
C SER A 46 -5.69 -10.99 5.33
N PHE A 47 -4.89 -9.99 5.69
CA PHE A 47 -4.65 -9.62 7.07
C PHE A 47 -5.92 -9.09 7.76
N LYS A 48 -6.31 -9.73 8.87
CA LYS A 48 -7.53 -9.38 9.63
C LYS A 48 -7.26 -8.62 10.93
N GLY A 49 -6.00 -8.58 11.37
CA GLY A 49 -5.60 -8.00 12.64
C GLY A 49 -4.66 -8.92 13.38
N LEU A 50 -4.13 -8.41 14.48
CA LEU A 50 -3.33 -9.17 15.44
C LEU A 50 -4.24 -9.65 16.56
N ASP A 51 -4.04 -10.91 16.93
CA ASP A 51 -4.49 -11.44 18.21
C ASP A 51 -3.33 -11.33 19.19
N LEU A 52 -3.48 -10.48 20.22
CA LEU A 52 -2.49 -10.28 21.27
C LEU A 52 -2.86 -11.02 22.57
N GLY A 53 -3.92 -11.83 22.54
CA GLY A 53 -4.44 -12.57 23.69
C GLY A 53 -5.19 -11.74 24.71
N ASP A 54 -5.67 -12.44 25.75
CA ASP A 54 -6.66 -11.92 26.71
C ASP A 54 -6.17 -10.71 27.52
N HIS A 55 -4.85 -10.61 27.74
CA HIS A 55 -4.25 -9.48 28.47
C HIS A 55 -4.48 -8.12 27.80
N TYR A 56 -4.83 -8.11 26.51
CA TYR A 56 -5.09 -6.90 25.74
C TYR A 56 -6.57 -6.73 25.32
N ALA A 57 -7.47 -7.65 25.72
CA ALA A 57 -8.85 -7.71 25.25
C ALA A 57 -9.67 -6.43 25.51
N GLY A 58 -9.35 -5.67 26.57
CA GLY A 58 -10.00 -4.39 26.90
C GLY A 58 -9.27 -3.13 26.42
N SER A 59 -8.12 -3.27 25.75
CA SER A 59 -7.29 -2.15 25.34
C SER A 59 -7.44 -1.82 23.85
N ASN A 60 -7.14 -0.58 23.46
CA ASN A 60 -7.04 -0.19 22.05
C ASN A 60 -5.73 -0.63 21.37
N THR A 61 -4.87 -1.33 22.11
CA THR A 61 -3.52 -1.72 21.67
C THR A 61 -3.57 -2.67 20.48
N PRO A 62 -4.35 -3.79 20.49
CA PRO A 62 -4.41 -4.70 19.35
C PRO A 62 -4.89 -4.01 18.07
N GLN A 63 -5.87 -3.11 18.18
CA GLN A 63 -6.44 -2.39 17.04
C GLN A 63 -5.42 -1.43 16.43
N LEU A 64 -4.68 -0.69 17.27
CA LEU A 64 -3.64 0.22 16.76
C LEU A 64 -2.50 -0.57 16.10
N TYR A 65 -1.97 -1.60 16.77
CA TYR A 65 -0.90 -2.41 16.17
C TYR A 65 -1.38 -3.10 14.89
N SER A 66 -2.62 -3.60 14.85
CA SER A 66 -3.23 -4.12 13.62
C SER A 66 -3.25 -3.07 12.51
N ALA A 67 -3.65 -1.84 12.81
CA ALA A 67 -3.69 -0.77 11.82
C ALA A 67 -2.29 -0.42 11.27
N ILE A 68 -1.27 -0.40 12.13
CA ILE A 68 0.11 -0.14 11.71
C ILE A 68 0.66 -1.33 10.90
N THR A 69 0.47 -2.56 11.39
CA THR A 69 0.89 -3.79 10.70
C THR A 69 0.25 -3.90 9.32
N ARG A 70 -1.01 -3.50 9.16
CA ARG A 70 -1.66 -3.47 7.85
C ARG A 70 -0.91 -2.56 6.87
N ILE A 71 -0.61 -1.32 7.28
CA ILE A 71 0.17 -0.38 6.45
C ILE A 71 1.55 -0.96 6.15
N PHE A 72 2.22 -1.55 7.14
CA PHE A 72 3.52 -2.19 6.97
C PHE A 72 3.50 -3.29 5.90
N LEU A 73 2.53 -4.20 5.98
CA LEU A 73 2.39 -5.32 5.03
C LEU A 73 2.07 -4.81 3.62
N VAL A 74 1.11 -3.89 3.50
CA VAL A 74 0.71 -3.32 2.20
C VAL A 74 1.85 -2.52 1.58
N TYR A 75 2.51 -1.65 2.34
CA TYR A 75 3.62 -0.86 1.83
C TYR A 75 4.80 -1.74 1.43
N SER A 76 5.06 -2.84 2.14
CA SER A 76 6.10 -3.80 1.74
C SER A 76 5.78 -4.50 0.42
N ALA A 77 4.50 -4.81 0.16
CA ALA A 77 4.06 -5.31 -1.14
C ALA A 77 4.20 -4.23 -2.23
N PHE A 78 3.77 -3.00 -1.95
CA PHE A 78 3.88 -1.85 -2.85
C PHE A 78 5.32 -1.53 -3.24
N GLU A 79 6.22 -1.48 -2.25
CA GLU A 79 7.65 -1.22 -2.47
C GLU A 79 8.29 -2.31 -3.33
N THR A 80 7.90 -3.57 -3.12
CA THR A 80 8.35 -4.70 -3.94
C THR A 80 7.84 -4.55 -5.37
N TYR A 81 6.57 -4.22 -5.55
CA TYR A 81 5.95 -4.04 -6.88
C TYR A 81 6.64 -2.93 -7.67
N CYS A 82 6.82 -1.76 -7.05
CA CYS A 82 7.48 -0.62 -7.69
C CYS A 82 8.86 -0.99 -8.22
N ARG A 83 9.67 -1.68 -7.40
CA ARG A 83 11.02 -2.11 -7.82
C ARG A 83 11.00 -3.10 -8.98
N ILE A 84 10.00 -3.98 -9.05
CA ILE A 84 9.85 -4.92 -10.18
C ILE A 84 9.54 -4.16 -11.47
N MET A 85 8.67 -3.15 -11.40
CA MET A 85 8.29 -2.29 -12.53
C MET A 85 9.32 -1.18 -12.83
N GLY A 86 10.50 -1.23 -12.23
CA GLY A 86 11.57 -0.23 -12.44
C GLY A 86 11.32 1.14 -11.77
N TRP A 87 10.31 1.29 -10.92
CA TRP A 87 10.03 2.53 -10.19
C TRP A 87 10.77 2.61 -8.85
N ASN A 88 11.23 3.80 -8.51
CA ASN A 88 11.79 4.11 -7.21
C ASN A 88 10.67 4.48 -6.22
N PRO A 89 10.43 3.68 -5.16
CA PRO A 89 9.36 3.93 -4.18
C PRO A 89 9.59 5.19 -3.32
N SER A 90 10.70 5.90 -3.51
CA SER A 90 11.00 7.18 -2.86
C SER A 90 10.89 8.39 -3.78
N GLN A 91 10.60 8.21 -5.06
CA GLN A 91 10.48 9.28 -6.06
C GLN A 91 9.02 9.54 -6.41
N GLU A 92 8.45 10.58 -5.82
CA GLU A 92 7.00 10.83 -5.88
C GLU A 92 6.46 11.02 -7.30
N LEU A 93 7.24 11.65 -8.19
CA LEU A 93 6.84 11.86 -9.58
C LEU A 93 6.62 10.54 -10.34
N GLN A 94 7.43 9.51 -10.05
CA GLN A 94 7.26 8.19 -10.68
C GLN A 94 6.02 7.48 -10.17
N LEU A 95 5.71 7.65 -8.88
CA LEU A 95 4.56 7.00 -8.25
C LEU A 95 3.25 7.75 -8.49
N GLN A 96 3.32 9.01 -8.91
CA GLN A 96 2.15 9.84 -9.16
C GLN A 96 1.31 9.29 -10.31
N VAL A 97 1.95 8.85 -11.41
CA VAL A 97 1.25 8.23 -12.55
C VAL A 97 0.42 7.02 -12.12
N LEU A 98 0.99 6.18 -11.25
CA LEU A 98 0.31 5.01 -10.72
C LEU A 98 -0.90 5.38 -9.85
N GLN A 99 -0.84 6.47 -9.10
CA GLN A 99 -1.84 6.80 -8.07
C GLN A 99 -2.92 7.79 -8.54
N ASP A 100 -2.58 8.75 -9.40
CA ASP A 100 -3.53 9.71 -9.95
C ASP A 100 -4.58 9.02 -10.83
N ALA A 101 -4.21 7.92 -11.49
CA ALA A 101 -5.12 7.06 -12.24
C ALA A 101 -6.28 6.49 -11.40
N TYR A 102 -6.16 6.48 -10.06
CA TYR A 102 -7.12 5.81 -9.16
C TYR A 102 -7.74 6.74 -8.11
N SER A 103 -7.87 8.04 -8.40
CA SER A 103 -8.52 9.02 -7.50
C SER A 103 -7.74 9.30 -6.21
N GLN A 104 -6.41 9.39 -6.28
CA GLN A 104 -5.55 9.84 -5.18
C GLN A 104 -6.13 11.03 -4.40
N LYS A 105 -6.61 12.05 -5.12
CA LYS A 105 -7.19 13.26 -4.53
C LYS A 105 -8.35 12.98 -3.56
N ASN A 106 -9.24 12.06 -3.93
CA ASN A 106 -10.40 11.71 -3.10
C ASN A 106 -9.97 11.00 -1.82
N VAL A 107 -8.99 10.09 -1.92
CA VAL A 107 -8.43 9.39 -0.75
C VAL A 107 -7.71 10.35 0.18
N ILE A 108 -6.90 11.25 -0.38
CA ILE A 108 -6.20 12.29 0.39
C ILE A 108 -7.19 13.20 1.12
N GLN A 109 -8.27 13.62 0.45
CA GLN A 109 -9.30 14.42 1.10
C GLN A 109 -9.98 13.66 2.25
N ALA A 110 -10.36 12.40 2.04
CA ALA A 110 -10.96 11.58 3.09
C ALA A 110 -10.04 11.37 4.30
N ILE A 111 -8.71 11.26 4.08
CA ILE A 111 -7.72 11.20 5.15
C ILE A 111 -7.69 12.52 5.94
N ARG A 112 -7.71 13.67 5.26
CA ARG A 112 -7.77 14.99 5.92
C ARG A 112 -9.04 15.15 6.76
N ASP A 113 -10.18 14.70 6.25
CA ASP A 113 -11.46 14.77 6.97
C ASP A 113 -11.44 13.91 8.26
N LEU A 114 -10.66 12.83 8.26
CA LEU A 114 -10.42 12.00 9.45
C LEU A 114 -9.36 12.57 10.40
N ASP A 115 -8.52 13.49 9.94
CA ASP A 115 -7.48 14.16 10.73
C ASP A 115 -7.57 15.71 10.67
N PRO A 116 -8.72 16.32 11.03
CA PRO A 116 -8.97 17.74 10.79
C PRO A 116 -8.08 18.68 11.62
N LYS A 117 -7.36 18.15 12.62
CA LYS A 117 -6.41 18.88 13.46
C LYS A 117 -4.96 18.50 13.19
N ASN A 118 -4.69 17.79 12.08
CA ASN A 118 -3.36 17.31 11.74
C ASN A 118 -2.70 16.50 12.87
N ALA A 119 -3.47 15.80 13.70
CA ALA A 119 -2.94 15.06 14.86
C ALA A 119 -2.06 13.89 14.41
N PHE A 120 -2.47 13.19 13.36
CA PHE A 120 -1.67 12.12 12.76
C PHE A 120 -0.52 12.69 11.93
N SER A 121 -0.78 13.66 11.05
CA SER A 121 0.29 14.23 10.20
C SER A 121 1.36 15.00 10.99
N SER A 122 1.00 15.71 12.06
CA SER A 122 1.96 16.38 12.96
C SER A 122 2.77 15.36 13.76
N PHE A 123 2.13 14.27 14.20
CA PHE A 123 2.85 13.18 14.84
C PHE A 123 3.88 12.57 13.90
N LEU A 124 3.50 12.29 12.64
CA LEU A 124 4.45 11.80 11.64
C LEU A 124 5.60 12.80 11.45
N GLU A 125 5.32 14.08 11.22
CA GLU A 125 6.34 15.11 11.03
C GLU A 125 7.37 15.17 12.16
N ALA A 126 6.90 15.12 13.41
CA ALA A 126 7.73 15.21 14.60
C ALA A 126 8.78 14.09 14.67
N GLN A 127 8.45 12.91 14.13
CA GLN A 127 9.30 11.71 14.18
C GLN A 127 10.16 11.51 12.93
N LEU A 128 9.88 12.25 11.84
CA LEU A 128 10.74 12.23 10.66
C LEU A 128 12.09 12.88 11.00
N THR A 129 13.19 12.37 10.41
CA THR A 129 14.52 12.97 10.56
C THR A 129 14.98 13.67 9.28
N HIS A 130 14.56 13.17 8.11
CA HIS A 130 14.92 13.72 6.81
C HIS A 130 14.16 15.02 6.49
N SER A 131 14.90 16.08 6.18
CA SER A 131 14.37 17.43 5.87
C SER A 131 13.35 17.43 4.73
N ASN A 132 13.60 16.65 3.67
CA ASN A 132 12.69 16.56 2.52
C ASN A 132 11.34 15.92 2.91
N LEU A 133 11.34 14.86 3.72
CA LEU A 133 10.09 14.22 4.19
C LEU A 133 9.32 15.16 5.12
N LYS A 134 10.01 15.92 5.99
CA LYS A 134 9.38 16.97 6.80
C LYS A 134 8.73 18.05 5.96
N LYS A 135 9.44 18.54 4.93
CA LYS A 135 8.91 19.55 4.01
C LYS A 135 7.63 19.06 3.35
N MET A 136 7.63 17.85 2.79
CA MET A 136 6.43 17.27 2.19
C MET A 136 5.28 17.08 3.18
N MET A 137 5.58 16.68 4.43
CA MET A 137 4.55 16.55 5.46
C MET A 137 3.93 17.90 5.83
N ARG A 138 4.73 18.98 5.91
CA ARG A 138 4.22 20.35 6.09
C ARG A 138 3.38 20.81 4.92
N GLU A 139 3.79 20.48 3.69
CA GLU A 139 3.02 20.77 2.49
C GLU A 139 1.66 20.05 2.52
N PHE A 140 1.64 18.78 2.94
CA PHE A 140 0.40 18.03 3.16
C PHE A 140 -0.51 18.70 4.20
N GLN A 141 0.05 19.09 5.35
CA GLN A 141 -0.68 19.81 6.41
C GLN A 141 -1.22 21.17 5.93
N ALA A 142 -0.54 21.83 4.99
CA ALA A 142 -0.95 23.08 4.37
C ALA A 142 -1.96 22.89 3.22
N GLY A 143 -2.44 21.66 2.99
CA GLY A 143 -3.47 21.36 1.99
C GLY A 143 -2.94 21.02 0.60
N LYS A 144 -1.61 20.91 0.41
CA LYS A 144 -1.07 20.37 -0.86
C LYS A 144 -1.27 18.86 -0.90
N ASP A 145 -1.63 18.36 -2.08
CA ASP A 145 -1.77 16.92 -2.27
C ASP A 145 -0.39 16.25 -2.32
N VAL A 146 -0.35 15.05 -1.76
CA VAL A 146 0.81 14.15 -1.74
C VAL A 146 0.35 12.77 -2.16
N ASN A 147 1.28 11.93 -2.55
CA ASN A 147 0.96 10.55 -2.85
C ASN A 147 0.50 9.80 -1.58
N VAL A 148 -0.49 8.91 -1.71
CA VAL A 148 -0.94 8.08 -0.59
C VAL A 148 0.19 7.17 -0.10
N SER A 149 1.05 6.71 -1.02
CA SER A 149 2.26 5.95 -0.72
C SER A 149 3.24 6.71 0.18
N PHE A 150 3.28 8.05 0.11
CA PHE A 150 4.12 8.86 0.99
C PHE A 150 3.70 8.73 2.46
N LEU A 151 2.39 8.78 2.75
CA LEU A 151 1.86 8.60 4.10
C LEU A 151 2.15 7.19 4.64
N ALA A 152 2.01 6.18 3.78
CA ALA A 152 2.35 4.79 4.12
C ALA A 152 3.86 4.64 4.42
N ARG A 153 4.72 5.27 3.61
CA ARG A 153 6.18 5.28 3.78
C ARG A 153 6.58 5.89 5.12
N CYS A 154 6.04 7.07 5.45
CA CYS A 154 6.30 7.75 6.72
C CYS A 154 5.83 6.90 7.91
N THR A 155 4.63 6.33 7.83
CA THR A 155 4.09 5.47 8.90
C THR A 155 4.96 4.23 9.12
N ARG A 156 5.37 3.54 8.04
CA ARG A 156 6.29 2.40 8.12
C ARG A 156 7.61 2.78 8.76
N HIS A 157 8.19 3.90 8.33
CA HIS A 157 9.48 4.38 8.84
C HIS A 157 9.45 4.58 10.36
N ILE A 158 8.42 5.28 10.87
CA ILE A 158 8.31 5.57 12.30
C ILE A 158 8.00 4.29 13.11
N PHE A 159 7.20 3.38 12.56
CA PHE A 159 6.95 2.08 13.19
C PHE A 159 8.22 1.23 13.27
N ALA A 160 9.00 1.16 12.20
CA ALA A 160 10.25 0.37 12.15
C ALA A 160 11.30 0.87 13.16
N HIS A 161 11.24 2.15 13.54
CA HIS A 161 12.09 2.71 14.60
C HIS A 161 11.55 2.49 16.02
N GLY A 162 10.41 1.78 16.20
CA GLY A 162 9.85 1.45 17.51
C GLY A 162 9.14 2.62 18.22
N ILE A 163 8.92 3.73 17.52
CA ILE A 163 8.43 4.99 18.09
C ILE A 163 6.89 5.00 18.20
N LEU A 164 6.20 4.21 17.36
CA LEU A 164 4.75 4.20 17.25
C LEU A 164 4.13 3.25 18.29
N THR A 165 3.73 3.80 19.43
CA THR A 165 3.06 3.08 20.53
C THR A 165 1.59 3.47 20.66
N ALA A 166 0.81 2.68 21.43
CA ALA A 166 -0.65 2.78 21.63
C ALA A 166 -1.20 4.20 21.91
N ASN A 167 -0.37 5.09 22.47
CA ASN A 167 -0.76 6.44 22.92
C ASN A 167 0.04 7.57 22.26
N SER A 168 0.77 7.30 21.18
CA SER A 168 1.75 8.23 20.63
C SER A 168 1.15 9.39 19.83
N SER A 169 -0.07 9.25 19.31
CA SER A 169 -0.79 10.32 18.60
C SER A 169 -2.03 10.78 19.37
N ARG A 170 -2.42 12.05 19.20
CA ARG A 170 -3.71 12.58 19.72
C ARG A 170 -4.92 12.14 18.88
N LEU A 171 -4.71 11.33 17.84
CA LEU A 171 -5.77 10.80 16.99
C LEU A 171 -6.39 9.56 17.66
N SER A 172 -7.72 9.49 17.69
CA SER A 172 -8.40 8.29 18.21
C SER A 172 -8.02 7.04 17.40
N VAL A 173 -7.90 5.89 18.06
CA VAL A 173 -7.57 4.60 17.40
C VAL A 173 -8.57 4.23 16.31
N LYS A 174 -9.86 4.54 16.49
CA LYS A 174 -10.89 4.36 15.45
C LYS A 174 -10.54 5.11 14.16
N ARG A 175 -10.27 6.42 14.26
CA ARG A 175 -9.90 7.25 13.10
C ARG A 175 -8.60 6.78 12.45
N PHE A 176 -7.58 6.47 13.26
CA PHE A 176 -6.32 5.94 12.72
C PHE A 176 -6.54 4.61 11.98
N SER A 177 -7.39 3.73 12.51
CA SER A 177 -7.74 2.47 11.86
C SER A 177 -8.43 2.69 10.50
N GLN A 178 -9.29 3.71 10.41
CA GLN A 178 -9.93 4.10 9.15
C GLN A 178 -8.92 4.66 8.15
N ILE A 179 -8.02 5.56 8.57
CA ILE A 179 -6.93 6.08 7.72
C ILE A 179 -6.04 4.93 7.22
N SER A 180 -5.65 4.02 8.12
CA SER A 180 -4.87 2.82 7.78
C SER A 180 -5.57 1.97 6.72
N GLN A 181 -6.88 1.75 6.87
CA GLN A 181 -7.67 0.98 5.92
C GLN A 181 -7.72 1.69 4.55
N MET A 182 -7.98 3.01 4.51
CA MET A 182 -8.00 3.78 3.25
C MET A 182 -6.68 3.72 2.51
N ILE A 183 -5.56 3.96 3.21
CA ILE A 183 -4.21 3.87 2.63
C ILE A 183 -3.98 2.45 2.07
N SER A 184 -4.36 1.44 2.85
CA SER A 184 -4.12 0.03 2.51
C SER A 184 -4.91 -0.40 1.28
N ASP A 185 -6.20 -0.10 1.25
CA ASP A 185 -7.08 -0.47 0.14
C ASP A 185 -6.69 0.25 -1.14
N PHE A 186 -6.34 1.53 -1.05
CA PHE A 186 -5.89 2.31 -2.19
C PHE A 186 -4.62 1.74 -2.82
N LEU A 187 -3.58 1.45 -2.03
CA LEU A 187 -2.32 0.90 -2.55
C LEU A 187 -2.48 -0.52 -3.09
N LEU A 188 -3.31 -1.35 -2.43
CA LEU A 188 -3.67 -2.66 -2.96
C LEU A 188 -4.38 -2.54 -4.31
N HIS A 189 -5.33 -1.61 -4.44
CA HIS A 189 -6.04 -1.37 -5.68
C HIS A 189 -5.10 -0.91 -6.81
N CYS A 190 -4.21 0.05 -6.54
CA CYS A 190 -3.24 0.54 -7.52
C CYS A 190 -2.37 -0.60 -8.09
N MET A 191 -1.81 -1.43 -7.20
CA MET A 191 -0.99 -2.58 -7.64
C MET A 191 -1.80 -3.62 -8.41
N ASP A 192 -3.00 -3.96 -7.93
CA ASP A 192 -3.85 -4.99 -8.53
C ASP A 192 -4.29 -4.59 -9.95
N GLU A 193 -4.64 -3.32 -10.13
CA GLU A 193 -5.14 -2.82 -11.40
C GLU A 193 -4.03 -2.57 -12.42
N ASP A 194 -2.91 -1.97 -12.02
CA ASP A 194 -1.74 -1.84 -12.91
C ASP A 194 -1.23 -3.23 -13.34
N PHE A 195 -1.14 -4.20 -12.42
CA PHE A 195 -0.77 -5.57 -12.79
C PHE A 195 -1.79 -6.21 -13.73
N ASN A 196 -3.09 -5.98 -13.50
CA ASN A 196 -4.14 -6.51 -14.36
C ASN A 196 -4.08 -5.95 -15.78
N GLN A 197 -3.75 -4.66 -15.94
CA GLN A 197 -3.60 -4.01 -17.26
C GLN A 197 -2.37 -4.52 -18.02
N ARG A 198 -1.29 -4.86 -17.31
CA ARG A 198 -0.06 -5.40 -17.93
C ARG A 198 -0.18 -6.86 -18.36
N VAL A 199 -1.08 -7.63 -17.75
CA VAL A 199 -1.29 -9.03 -18.10
C VAL A 199 -2.40 -9.12 -19.16
N PRO A 200 -2.08 -9.40 -20.43
CA PRO A 200 -3.07 -9.38 -21.50
C PRO A 200 -4.22 -10.34 -21.23
N ALA A 201 -5.43 -9.94 -21.65
CA ALA A 201 -6.55 -10.86 -21.76
C ALA A 201 -6.26 -11.86 -22.89
N TYR A 202 -6.75 -13.10 -22.75
CA TYR A 202 -6.76 -14.01 -23.89
C TYR A 202 -7.77 -13.48 -24.90
N GLU A 203 -7.32 -13.08 -26.08
CA GLU A 203 -8.17 -13.18 -27.25
C GLU A 203 -8.15 -14.64 -27.68
N LEU A 204 -9.28 -15.33 -27.52
CA LEU A 204 -9.51 -16.55 -28.28
C LEU A 204 -9.43 -16.13 -29.74
N LYS A 205 -8.38 -16.55 -30.46
CA LYS A 205 -8.45 -16.63 -31.91
C LYS A 205 -9.62 -17.56 -32.21
N THR A 206 -10.78 -16.99 -32.51
CA THR A 206 -11.82 -17.70 -33.24
C THR A 206 -11.24 -17.88 -34.63
N ASP A 207 -10.67 -19.06 -34.87
CA ASP A 207 -10.27 -19.48 -36.21
C ASP A 207 -11.52 -19.39 -37.10
N SER A 208 -11.48 -18.48 -38.07
CA SER A 208 -12.45 -18.31 -39.14
C SER A 208 -12.03 -19.10 -40.37
#